data_AF-A0A349ZUF7-F1
#
_entry.id   AF-A0A349ZUF7-F1
#
_cell.length_a   1.000
_cell.length_b   1.000
_cell.length_c   1.000
_cell.angle_alpha   90.00
_cell.angle_beta   90.00
_cell.angle_gamma   90.00
#
_symmetry.space_group_name_H-M   'P 1'
#
loop_
_entity.id
_entity.type
_entity.pdbx_description
1 polymer ?
#
loop_
_entity_poly.entity_id
_entity_poly.type
_entity_poly.pdbx_seq_one_letter_code
_entity_poly.pdbx_strand_id
1 'polypeptide(L)'
;MVIIMVRQFFPNTDTGVPEYVPKEVTSELKTSQGGFERPADLMEEETKSLLPESIAEEDIPEHLRGRFSDPVVLRLMSMTPEQKAAQLFITDPSGLLGEETGTAMEGTTDDLGKALLMLPVAGIVFPVSYFAPDADIKSELQTLSEYSKEASGMVPFLMPEESELSMKSLGEMGFNLYGIPMGEEYEGGLMDEAAKEGLLPVFTGEAAELALDPVYYSSVSVAHAESAQEIADNVNGGMRFIYRTDNISRTCKNLTDLLEEGELSSEELDIAAGNIIALKEVLEDMVK
;
A
#
# COMPACT_ATOMS: atom_id res chain seq x y z
N MET A 1 -12.29 -17.09 3.57
CA MET A 1 -12.15 -16.33 4.83
C MET A 1 -11.65 -14.91 4.56
N VAL A 2 -10.66 -14.75 3.66
CA VAL A 2 -10.14 -13.46 3.16
C VAL A 2 -11.23 -12.52 2.60
N ILE A 3 -12.15 -13.01 1.77
CA ILE A 3 -13.27 -12.21 1.23
C ILE A 3 -14.24 -11.74 2.32
N ILE A 4 -14.37 -12.49 3.42
CA ILE A 4 -15.20 -12.09 4.55
C ILE A 4 -14.47 -11.02 5.39
N MET A 5 -13.14 -11.08 5.51
CA MET A 5 -12.34 -10.03 6.16
C MET A 5 -12.34 -8.74 5.34
N VAL A 6 -12.12 -8.80 4.03
CA VAL A 6 -12.22 -7.63 3.14
C VAL A 6 -13.64 -7.05 3.16
N ARG A 7 -14.69 -7.88 3.08
CA ARG A 7 -16.09 -7.40 3.25
C ARG A 7 -16.44 -6.90 4.65
N GLN A 8 -15.70 -7.30 5.70
CA GLN A 8 -15.88 -6.80 7.07
C GLN A 8 -15.24 -5.42 7.27
N PHE A 9 -14.18 -5.08 6.53
CA PHE A 9 -13.65 -3.71 6.43
C PHE A 9 -14.46 -2.84 5.44
N PHE A 10 -15.14 -3.48 4.47
CA PHE A 10 -15.92 -2.81 3.44
C PHE A 10 -17.38 -3.32 3.39
N PRO A 11 -18.21 -3.05 4.42
CA PRO A 11 -19.63 -3.35 4.32
C PRO A 11 -20.28 -2.39 3.30
N ASN A 12 -21.04 -2.97 2.38
CA ASN A 12 -22.00 -2.25 1.56
C ASN A 12 -22.95 -1.50 2.50
N THR A 13 -22.85 -0.19 2.59
CA THR A 13 -23.75 0.60 3.44
C THR A 13 -24.44 1.66 2.59
N ASP A 14 -25.72 1.43 2.34
CA ASP A 14 -26.73 2.48 2.08
C ASP A 14 -26.84 3.50 3.24
N THR A 15 -25.89 3.53 4.19
CA THR A 15 -25.90 4.34 5.41
C THR A 15 -24.54 4.96 5.82
N GLY A 16 -23.48 4.87 5.00
CA GLY A 16 -22.41 5.89 5.01
C GLY A 16 -21.36 5.93 6.13
N VAL A 17 -21.27 5.01 7.11
CA VAL A 17 -20.09 4.91 8.00
C VAL A 17 -19.89 3.45 8.47
N PRO A 18 -18.70 2.84 8.30
CA PRO A 18 -18.39 1.54 8.88
C PRO A 18 -17.95 1.66 10.35
N GLU A 19 -18.46 0.78 11.21
CA GLU A 19 -18.09 0.65 12.62
C GLU A 19 -17.31 -0.65 12.81
N TYR A 20 -16.06 -0.57 13.26
CA TYR A 20 -15.20 -1.74 13.53
C TYR A 20 -15.62 -2.44 14.83
N VAL A 21 -15.68 -3.78 14.83
CA VAL A 21 -15.89 -4.59 16.03
C VAL A 21 -14.66 -5.47 16.27
N PRO A 22 -13.81 -5.16 17.28
CA PRO A 22 -12.62 -5.95 17.57
C PRO A 22 -12.98 -7.36 18.06
N LYS A 23 -12.22 -8.37 17.62
CA LYS A 23 -12.19 -9.69 18.26
C LYS A 23 -11.10 -9.71 19.33
N GLU A 24 -11.47 -10.07 20.55
CA GLU A 24 -10.53 -10.41 21.62
C GLU A 24 -9.68 -11.62 21.19
N VAL A 25 -8.36 -11.45 21.12
CA VAL A 25 -7.41 -12.56 20.95
C VAL A 25 -6.53 -12.65 22.19
N THR A 26 -6.77 -13.69 22.98
CA THR A 26 -5.92 -14.09 24.10
C THR A 26 -4.58 -14.63 23.60
N SER A 27 -3.50 -14.06 24.11
CA SER A 27 -2.09 -14.35 23.83
C SER A 27 -1.65 -15.77 24.18
N GLU A 28 -0.98 -16.46 23.24
CA GLU A 28 0.11 -17.42 23.55
C GLU A 28 1.18 -17.38 22.44
N LEU A 29 2.29 -16.68 22.72
CA LEU A 29 3.50 -16.67 21.90
C LEU A 29 4.34 -17.92 22.18
N LYS A 30 4.72 -18.67 21.13
CA LYS A 30 5.84 -19.60 21.15
C LYS A 30 6.87 -19.19 20.10
N THR A 31 8.05 -18.81 20.58
CA THR A 31 9.22 -18.47 19.77
C THR A 31 9.91 -19.76 19.28
N SER A 32 10.25 -19.80 17.99
CA SER A 32 11.21 -20.76 17.44
C SER A 32 12.39 -20.01 16.83
N GLN A 33 13.58 -20.28 17.37
CA GLN A 33 14.86 -19.74 16.92
C GLN A 33 15.32 -20.43 15.62
N GLY A 34 15.78 -19.61 14.66
CA GLY A 34 16.60 -20.02 13.52
C GLY A 34 17.55 -18.87 13.21
N GLY A 35 18.86 -19.08 13.40
CA GLY A 35 19.87 -18.04 13.39
C GLY A 35 20.33 -17.63 11.99
N PHE A 36 20.55 -16.32 11.84
CA PHE A 36 21.28 -15.70 10.73
C PHE A 36 22.33 -14.76 11.35
N GLU A 37 23.61 -14.94 11.01
CA GLU A 37 24.71 -14.11 11.50
C GLU A 37 24.79 -12.83 10.65
N ARG A 38 24.55 -11.66 11.28
CA ARG A 38 24.72 -10.33 10.67
C ARG A 38 26.21 -9.95 10.63
N PRO A 39 26.71 -9.28 9.59
CA PRO A 39 27.99 -8.58 9.63
C PRO A 39 27.97 -7.47 10.69
N ALA A 40 28.97 -7.45 11.56
CA ALA A 40 28.97 -6.72 12.83
C ALA A 40 29.34 -5.22 12.78
N ASP A 41 29.23 -4.56 11.62
CA ASP A 41 29.82 -3.22 11.44
C ASP A 41 28.82 -2.19 10.88
N LEU A 42 27.63 -2.06 11.47
CA LEU A 42 26.83 -0.82 11.42
C LEU A 42 26.08 -0.66 12.75
N MET A 43 26.57 0.31 13.53
CA MET A 43 26.07 0.91 14.77
C MET A 43 24.87 0.23 15.47
N GLU A 44 25.13 -0.33 16.65
CA GLU A 44 24.12 -0.54 17.70
C GLU A 44 23.60 0.82 18.18
N GLU A 45 22.57 1.36 17.54
CA GLU A 45 21.60 2.21 18.22
C GLU A 45 20.29 1.43 18.35
N GLU A 46 19.84 1.29 19.59
CA GLU A 46 18.60 0.64 19.98
C GLU A 46 17.42 1.18 19.15
N THR A 47 16.95 0.39 18.17
CA THR A 47 15.66 0.62 17.51
C THR A 47 14.55 0.21 18.49
N LYS A 48 14.36 1.03 19.51
CA LYS A 48 13.13 1.04 20.30
C LYS A 48 12.03 1.53 19.35
N SER A 49 10.97 0.73 19.17
CA SER A 49 9.76 1.11 18.45
C SER A 49 9.41 2.57 18.76
N LEU A 50 9.53 3.45 17.75
CA LEU A 50 9.29 4.90 17.89
C LEU A 50 7.78 5.24 17.91
N LEU A 51 6.91 4.24 17.74
CA LEU A 51 5.48 4.43 17.89
C LEU A 51 5.12 4.39 19.39
N PRO A 52 4.42 5.41 19.92
CA PRO A 52 3.90 5.34 21.28
C PRO A 52 2.99 4.11 21.42
N GLU A 53 3.11 3.39 22.54
CA GLU A 53 2.31 2.16 22.79
C GLU A 53 0.80 2.43 22.86
N SER A 54 0.40 3.70 23.02
CA SER A 54 -0.99 4.16 22.98
C SER A 54 -1.07 5.67 22.76
N ILE A 55 -2.08 6.15 22.03
CA ILE A 55 -2.48 7.57 22.00
C ILE A 55 -3.66 7.75 22.96
N ALA A 56 -3.72 8.86 23.69
CA ALA A 56 -4.91 9.17 24.48
C ALA A 56 -6.08 9.46 23.52
N GLU A 57 -7.27 8.90 23.76
CA GLU A 57 -8.45 9.11 22.89
C GLU A 57 -8.75 10.60 22.60
N GLU A 58 -8.39 11.49 23.53
CA GLU A 58 -8.55 12.94 23.41
C GLU A 58 -7.69 13.55 22.29
N ASP A 59 -6.52 12.97 22.01
CA ASP A 59 -5.55 13.44 21.02
C ASP A 59 -5.84 12.91 19.59
N ILE A 60 -6.75 11.93 19.46
CA ILE A 60 -7.14 11.38 18.15
C ILE A 60 -8.05 12.40 17.44
N PRO A 61 -7.71 12.83 16.21
CA PRO A 61 -8.57 13.68 15.39
C PRO A 61 -9.97 13.09 15.20
N GLU A 62 -11.00 13.93 15.23
CA GLU A 62 -12.41 13.50 15.21
C GLU A 62 -12.75 12.63 13.99
N HIS A 63 -12.22 12.97 12.81
CA HIS A 63 -12.44 12.23 11.56
C HIS A 63 -11.82 10.82 11.54
N LEU A 64 -10.89 10.52 12.46
CA LEU A 64 -10.23 9.22 12.59
C LEU A 64 -10.83 8.34 13.70
N ARG A 65 -11.57 8.92 14.65
CA ARG A 65 -12.10 8.19 15.81
C ARG A 65 -13.06 7.08 15.38
N GLY A 66 -12.77 5.86 15.82
CA GLY A 66 -13.58 4.68 15.52
C GLY A 66 -13.56 4.22 14.06
N ARG A 67 -12.84 4.93 13.17
CA ARG A 67 -12.79 4.63 11.74
C ARG A 67 -11.72 3.59 11.39
N PHE A 68 -10.59 3.62 12.09
CA PHE A 68 -9.47 2.70 11.89
C PHE A 68 -9.04 2.06 13.21
N SER A 69 -8.27 0.98 13.12
CA SER A 69 -7.63 0.35 14.28
C SER A 69 -6.59 1.29 14.91
N ASP A 70 -6.32 1.15 16.21
CA ASP A 70 -5.31 1.97 16.89
C ASP A 70 -3.93 1.94 16.19
N PRO A 71 -3.42 0.80 15.70
CA PRO A 71 -2.16 0.77 14.96
C PRO A 71 -2.16 1.58 13.66
N VAL A 72 -3.29 1.67 12.95
CA VAL A 72 -3.42 2.52 11.75
C VAL A 72 -3.40 4.00 12.16
N VAL A 73 -4.17 4.38 13.18
CA VAL A 73 -4.23 5.75 13.69
C VAL A 73 -2.86 6.22 14.18
N LEU A 74 -2.15 5.37 14.94
CA LEU A 74 -0.79 5.61 15.41
C LEU A 74 0.17 5.92 14.26
N ARG A 75 0.13 5.11 13.20
CA ARG A 75 0.97 5.32 12.00
C ARG A 75 0.61 6.62 11.30
N LEU A 76 -0.67 6.87 11.04
CA LEU A 76 -1.13 8.11 10.41
C LEU A 76 -0.67 9.37 11.16
N MET A 77 -0.81 9.37 12.49
CA MET A 77 -0.42 10.51 13.31
C MET A 77 1.10 10.72 13.38
N SER A 78 1.90 9.69 13.09
CA SER A 78 3.35 9.78 13.00
C SER A 78 3.86 10.26 11.64
N MET A 79 3.00 10.29 10.61
CA MET A 79 3.38 10.67 9.25
C MET A 79 3.25 12.17 8.99
N THR A 80 4.19 12.70 8.22
CA THR A 80 4.04 14.04 7.63
C THR A 80 2.98 14.04 6.52
N PRO A 81 2.43 15.19 6.13
CA PRO A 81 1.51 15.27 4.98
C PRO A 81 2.09 14.66 3.70
N GLU A 82 3.38 14.86 3.44
CA GLU A 82 4.07 14.29 2.28
C GLU A 82 4.14 12.77 2.36
N GLN A 83 4.37 12.20 3.55
CA GLN A 83 4.36 10.76 3.75
C GLN A 83 2.96 10.17 3.57
N LYS A 84 1.92 10.86 4.04
CA LYS A 84 0.52 10.47 3.81
C LYS A 84 0.16 10.51 2.32
N ALA A 85 0.58 11.56 1.62
CA ALA A 85 0.43 11.65 0.17
C ALA A 85 1.19 10.53 -0.55
N ALA A 86 2.42 10.21 -0.14
CA ALA A 86 3.20 9.11 -0.71
C ALA A 86 2.50 7.75 -0.55
N GLN A 87 1.82 7.50 0.59
CA GLN A 87 1.02 6.30 0.77
C GLN A 87 -0.12 6.16 -0.24
N LEU A 88 -0.50 7.21 -0.97
CA LEU A 88 -1.51 7.09 -2.03
C LEU A 88 -1.00 6.39 -3.29
N PHE A 89 0.30 6.16 -3.44
CA PHE A 89 0.90 5.78 -4.73
C PHE A 89 1.47 4.38 -4.79
N ILE A 90 1.26 3.71 -5.93
CA ILE A 90 2.10 2.61 -6.41
C ILE A 90 2.87 3.11 -7.63
N THR A 91 4.17 2.86 -7.68
CA THR A 91 5.05 3.37 -8.75
C THR A 91 5.93 2.26 -9.30
N ASP A 92 6.43 2.38 -10.52
CA ASP A 92 7.54 1.53 -10.95
C ASP A 92 8.87 1.97 -10.30
N PRO A 93 9.92 1.12 -10.35
CA PRO A 93 11.22 1.44 -9.77
C PRO A 93 11.87 2.71 -10.34
N SER A 94 11.72 3.00 -11.64
CA SER A 94 12.30 4.20 -12.24
C SER A 94 11.64 5.45 -11.69
N GLY A 95 10.31 5.46 -11.57
CA GLY A 95 9.56 6.54 -10.94
C GLY A 95 9.99 6.79 -9.49
N LEU A 96 10.27 5.74 -8.71
CA LEU A 96 10.73 5.86 -7.33
C LEU A 96 12.16 6.40 -7.22
N LEU A 97 13.05 5.98 -8.12
CA LEU A 97 14.44 6.46 -8.18
C LEU A 97 14.57 7.86 -8.80
N GLY A 98 13.48 8.41 -9.34
CA GLY A 98 13.47 9.71 -10.01
C GLY A 98 14.09 9.70 -11.40
N GLU A 99 14.15 8.52 -12.03
CA GLU A 99 14.56 8.34 -13.43
C GLU A 99 13.38 8.63 -14.36
N GLU A 100 13.65 9.05 -15.61
CA GLU A 100 12.58 9.22 -16.59
C GLU A 100 12.01 7.85 -17.00
N THR A 101 10.68 7.70 -17.00
CA THR A 101 9.99 6.50 -17.47
C THR A 101 10.48 6.09 -18.86
N GLY A 102 11.02 4.86 -18.97
CA GLY A 102 11.52 4.29 -20.23
C GLY A 102 13.05 4.40 -20.45
N THR A 103 13.82 4.95 -19.51
CA THR A 103 15.28 4.77 -19.51
C THR A 103 15.64 3.37 -19.01
N ALA A 104 16.74 2.80 -19.53
CA ALA A 104 17.23 1.51 -19.04
C ALA A 104 17.53 1.61 -17.54
N MET A 105 16.90 0.74 -16.74
CA MET A 105 17.09 0.68 -15.29
C MET A 105 18.54 0.35 -14.93
N GLU A 106 19.15 1.19 -14.08
CA GLU A 106 20.46 0.92 -13.47
C GLU A 106 20.40 0.80 -11.93
N GLY A 107 19.20 0.72 -11.33
CA GLY A 107 19.02 0.64 -9.87
C GLY A 107 18.94 -0.77 -9.31
N THR A 108 19.59 -1.00 -8.16
CA THR A 108 19.53 -2.25 -7.39
C THR A 108 18.38 -2.24 -6.37
N THR A 109 18.04 -3.40 -5.80
CA THR A 109 17.09 -3.52 -4.67
C THR A 109 17.49 -2.63 -3.49
N ASP A 110 18.78 -2.47 -3.23
CA ASP A 110 19.29 -1.57 -2.19
C ASP A 110 18.99 -0.10 -2.49
N ASP A 111 19.05 0.32 -3.75
CA ASP A 111 18.75 1.69 -4.15
C ASP A 111 17.26 1.98 -4.00
N LEU A 112 16.40 1.01 -4.35
CA LEU A 112 14.97 1.09 -4.08
C LEU A 112 14.67 1.12 -2.58
N GLY A 113 15.38 0.31 -1.79
CA GLY A 113 15.28 0.33 -0.34
C GLY A 113 15.56 1.73 0.25
N LYS A 114 16.63 2.37 -0.20
CA LYS A 114 16.96 3.76 0.18
C LYS A 114 15.92 4.77 -0.28
N ALA A 115 15.38 4.59 -1.49
CA ALA A 115 14.33 5.47 -1.98
C ALA A 115 13.03 5.34 -1.17
N LEU A 116 12.66 4.13 -0.74
CA LEU A 116 11.52 3.90 0.16
C LEU A 116 11.71 4.55 1.54
N LEU A 117 12.93 4.61 2.06
CA LEU A 117 13.24 5.33 3.30
C LEU A 117 12.98 6.84 3.18
N MET A 118 13.14 7.42 1.98
CA MET A 118 12.91 8.84 1.73
C MET A 118 11.46 9.15 1.37
N LEU A 119 10.85 8.32 0.53
CA LEU A 119 9.48 8.47 0.05
C LEU A 119 8.74 7.15 0.28
N PRO A 120 8.06 6.98 1.42
CA PRO A 120 7.39 5.73 1.77
C PRO A 120 6.10 5.61 0.96
N VAL A 121 6.21 5.06 -0.26
CA VAL A 121 5.06 4.85 -1.14
C VAL A 121 4.16 3.71 -0.66
N ALA A 122 2.95 3.60 -1.22
CA ALA A 122 2.07 2.47 -0.98
C ALA A 122 2.73 1.16 -1.43
N GLY A 123 3.35 1.17 -2.60
CA GLY A 123 4.03 0.00 -3.15
C GLY A 123 4.75 0.25 -4.46
N ILE A 124 5.20 -0.86 -5.06
CA ILE A 124 5.97 -0.86 -6.30
C ILE A 124 5.36 -1.84 -7.32
N VAL A 125 5.29 -1.40 -8.58
CA VAL A 125 4.90 -2.21 -9.74
C VAL A 125 6.16 -2.65 -10.47
N PHE A 126 6.37 -3.95 -10.64
CA PHE A 126 7.56 -4.49 -11.30
C PHE A 126 7.23 -5.14 -12.63
N PRO A 127 7.83 -4.72 -13.76
CA PRO A 127 7.93 -5.62 -14.89
C PRO A 127 8.77 -6.83 -14.46
N VAL A 128 8.34 -8.06 -14.80
CA VAL A 128 9.08 -9.28 -14.42
C VAL A 128 10.52 -9.24 -14.98
N SER A 129 10.73 -8.57 -16.11
CA SER A 129 12.04 -8.33 -16.71
C SER A 129 12.95 -7.38 -15.93
N TYR A 130 12.46 -6.74 -14.86
CA TYR A 130 13.29 -5.95 -13.96
C TYR A 130 14.38 -6.82 -13.30
N PHE A 131 14.01 -8.04 -12.92
CA PHE A 131 14.92 -8.95 -12.27
C PHE A 131 15.81 -9.66 -13.30
N ALA A 132 17.08 -9.88 -12.94
CA ALA A 132 17.96 -10.68 -13.77
C ALA A 132 17.37 -12.10 -13.94
N PRO A 133 17.58 -12.77 -15.09
CA PRO A 133 16.98 -14.08 -15.36
C PRO A 133 17.31 -15.18 -14.33
N ASP A 134 18.44 -15.04 -13.62
CA ASP A 134 18.92 -15.94 -12.58
C ASP A 134 18.76 -15.38 -11.15
N ALA A 135 18.11 -14.24 -10.99
CA ALA A 135 17.84 -13.64 -9.69
C ALA A 135 16.86 -14.49 -8.87
N ASP A 136 17.10 -14.58 -7.56
CA ASP A 136 16.12 -15.07 -6.60
C ASP A 136 15.13 -13.95 -6.28
N ILE A 137 14.13 -13.77 -7.16
CA ILE A 137 13.10 -12.72 -7.06
C ILE A 137 12.47 -12.69 -5.66
N LYS A 138 12.28 -13.86 -5.04
CA LYS A 138 11.71 -13.95 -3.70
C LYS A 138 12.59 -13.31 -2.65
N SER A 139 13.89 -13.58 -2.70
CA SER A 139 14.84 -12.94 -1.80
C SER A 139 14.89 -11.43 -2.02
N GLU A 140 14.87 -10.96 -3.26
CA GLU A 140 14.89 -9.52 -3.59
C GLU A 140 13.65 -8.79 -3.05
N LEU A 141 12.45 -9.35 -3.29
CA LEU A 141 11.19 -8.80 -2.79
C LEU A 141 11.08 -8.85 -1.25
N GLN A 142 11.69 -9.86 -0.61
CA GLN A 142 11.78 -9.92 0.85
C GLN A 142 12.68 -8.82 1.41
N THR A 143 13.87 -8.61 0.85
CA THR A 143 14.76 -7.50 1.24
C THR A 143 14.07 -6.16 1.09
N LEU A 144 13.36 -5.93 -0.01
CA LEU A 144 12.62 -4.69 -0.22
C LEU A 144 11.49 -4.49 0.80
N SER A 145 10.83 -5.58 1.19
CA SER A 145 9.82 -5.56 2.25
C SER A 145 10.41 -5.21 3.61
N GLU A 146 11.64 -5.65 3.90
CA GLU A 146 12.37 -5.28 5.13
C GLU A 146 12.70 -3.79 5.15
N TYR A 147 13.18 -3.23 4.04
CA TYR A 147 13.41 -1.78 3.93
C TYR A 147 12.14 -0.96 4.13
N SER A 148 11.01 -1.38 3.56
CA SER A 148 9.73 -0.69 3.75
C SER A 148 9.22 -0.76 5.19
N LYS A 149 9.44 -1.90 5.86
CA LYS A 149 9.13 -2.04 7.29
C LYS A 149 10.00 -1.15 8.16
N GLU A 150 11.26 -0.99 7.81
CA GLU A 150 12.15 -0.03 8.48
C GLU A 150 11.67 1.42 8.27
N ALA A 151 11.28 1.77 7.04
CA ALA A 151 10.82 3.10 6.67
C ALA A 151 9.48 3.50 7.31
N SER A 152 8.52 2.58 7.33
CA SER A 152 7.10 2.88 7.57
C SER A 152 6.40 1.93 8.54
N GLY A 153 7.09 0.88 9.01
CA GLY A 153 6.51 -0.15 9.85
C GLY A 153 5.51 -1.04 9.13
N MET A 154 5.56 -1.10 7.79
CA MET A 154 4.62 -1.84 6.95
C MET A 154 5.32 -2.51 5.77
N VAL A 155 4.75 -3.62 5.28
CA VAL A 155 5.11 -4.23 3.99
C VAL A 155 4.60 -3.33 2.84
N PRO A 156 5.36 -3.15 1.74
CA PRO A 156 4.87 -2.42 0.59
C PRO A 156 3.94 -3.32 -0.22
N PHE A 157 3.03 -2.73 -1.00
CA PHE A 157 2.39 -3.49 -2.07
C PHE A 157 3.44 -3.84 -3.12
N LEU A 158 3.47 -5.08 -3.56
CA LEU A 158 4.35 -5.60 -4.59
C LEU A 158 3.46 -6.19 -5.67
N MET A 159 3.36 -5.48 -6.79
CA MET A 159 2.51 -5.84 -7.92
C MET A 159 3.37 -6.17 -9.13
N PRO A 160 3.11 -7.26 -9.86
CA PRO A 160 3.72 -7.45 -11.16
C PRO A 160 3.03 -6.52 -12.19
N GLU A 161 3.81 -5.92 -13.08
CA GLU A 161 3.29 -5.36 -14.33
C GLU A 161 2.95 -6.51 -15.27
N GLU A 162 1.80 -6.40 -15.96
CA GLU A 162 1.24 -7.35 -16.94
C GLU A 162 2.09 -8.61 -17.16
N SER A 163 1.68 -9.72 -16.52
CA SER A 163 2.46 -10.96 -16.48
C SER A 163 1.69 -12.13 -17.06
N GLU A 164 2.37 -12.94 -17.87
CA GLU A 164 1.87 -14.26 -18.30
C GLU A 164 2.03 -15.34 -17.22
N LEU A 165 2.66 -15.01 -16.08
CA LEU A 165 2.85 -15.95 -14.97
C LEU A 165 1.52 -16.22 -14.26
N SER A 166 1.36 -17.47 -13.80
CA SER A 166 0.20 -17.83 -12.98
C SER A 166 0.22 -17.10 -11.62
N MET A 167 -0.96 -16.82 -11.06
CA MET A 167 -1.10 -16.20 -9.73
C MET A 167 -0.32 -16.97 -8.64
N LYS A 168 -0.33 -18.30 -8.73
CA LYS A 168 0.46 -19.15 -7.84
C LYS A 168 1.96 -18.84 -7.93
N SER A 169 2.51 -18.74 -9.14
CA SER A 169 3.92 -18.42 -9.35
C SER A 169 4.27 -17.03 -8.82
N LEU A 170 3.38 -16.05 -9.03
CA LEU A 170 3.55 -14.69 -8.52
C LEU A 170 3.57 -14.67 -6.98
N GLY A 171 2.65 -15.38 -6.33
CA GLY A 171 2.64 -15.54 -4.87
C GLY A 171 3.89 -16.27 -4.35
N GLU A 172 4.35 -17.33 -5.02
CA GLU A 172 5.58 -18.04 -4.67
C GLU A 172 6.83 -17.16 -4.78
N MET A 173 6.84 -16.22 -5.74
CA MET A 173 7.88 -15.21 -5.93
C MET A 173 7.83 -14.09 -4.88
N GLY A 174 6.76 -13.97 -4.10
CA GLY A 174 6.64 -12.96 -3.04
C GLY A 174 5.91 -11.67 -3.43
N PHE A 175 5.26 -11.62 -4.60
CA PHE A 175 4.27 -10.58 -4.88
C PHE A 175 3.09 -10.71 -3.91
N ASN A 176 2.41 -9.61 -3.61
CA ASN A 176 1.29 -9.58 -2.66
C ASN A 176 0.06 -8.80 -3.18
N LEU A 177 0.15 -8.16 -4.35
CA LEU A 177 -0.93 -7.44 -5.00
C LEU A 177 -1.12 -7.98 -6.43
N TYR A 178 -2.37 -8.15 -6.86
CA TYR A 178 -2.69 -8.60 -8.21
C TYR A 178 -3.73 -7.70 -8.87
N GLY A 179 -3.37 -7.10 -10.01
CA GLY A 179 -4.24 -6.25 -10.81
C GLY A 179 -5.17 -7.05 -11.72
N ILE A 180 -6.46 -6.77 -11.64
CA ILE A 180 -7.51 -7.29 -12.50
C ILE A 180 -7.95 -6.14 -13.43
N PRO A 181 -7.66 -6.20 -14.74
CA PRO A 181 -8.09 -5.17 -15.68
C PRO A 181 -9.62 -5.04 -15.72
N MET A 182 -10.11 -3.80 -15.83
CA MET A 182 -11.54 -3.55 -16.00
C MET A 182 -12.08 -4.22 -17.27
N GLY A 183 -13.29 -4.78 -17.18
CA GLY A 183 -14.01 -5.31 -18.33
C GLY A 183 -13.68 -6.76 -18.70
N GLU A 184 -12.89 -7.48 -17.89
CA GLU A 184 -12.77 -8.93 -18.05
C GLU A 184 -14.04 -9.64 -17.58
N GLU A 185 -14.61 -10.51 -18.42
CA GLU A 185 -15.89 -11.22 -18.15
C GLU A 185 -15.88 -12.17 -16.93
N TYR A 186 -14.76 -12.25 -16.18
CA TYR A 186 -14.51 -13.23 -15.12
C TYR A 186 -13.99 -12.62 -13.79
N GLU A 187 -14.30 -11.36 -13.49
CA GLU A 187 -13.82 -10.64 -12.29
C GLU A 187 -14.00 -11.44 -10.97
N GLY A 188 -15.17 -12.09 -10.80
CA GLY A 188 -15.46 -12.85 -9.57
C GLY A 188 -14.63 -14.13 -9.40
N GLY A 189 -14.19 -14.76 -10.48
CA GLY A 189 -13.34 -15.96 -10.41
C GLY A 189 -11.88 -15.62 -10.10
N LEU A 190 -11.39 -14.53 -10.69
CA LEU A 190 -10.02 -14.05 -10.53
C LEU A 190 -9.75 -13.55 -9.12
N MET A 191 -10.70 -12.86 -8.49
CA MET A 191 -10.58 -12.43 -7.08
C MET A 191 -10.39 -13.62 -6.13
N ASP A 192 -11.21 -14.66 -6.30
CA ASP A 192 -11.16 -15.87 -5.48
C ASP A 192 -9.85 -16.65 -5.68
N GLU A 193 -9.31 -16.64 -6.91
CA GLU A 193 -8.04 -17.29 -7.24
C GLU A 193 -6.86 -16.54 -6.64
N ALA A 194 -6.77 -15.22 -6.86
CA ALA A 194 -5.70 -14.39 -6.30
C ALA A 194 -5.63 -14.54 -4.77
N ALA A 195 -6.78 -14.45 -4.08
CA ALA A 195 -6.85 -14.57 -2.63
C ALA A 195 -6.44 -15.95 -2.11
N LYS A 196 -6.59 -17.04 -2.89
CA LYS A 196 -6.12 -18.39 -2.51
C LYS A 196 -4.60 -18.49 -2.56
N GLU A 197 -3.99 -17.75 -3.49
CA GLU A 197 -2.54 -17.73 -3.69
C GLU A 197 -1.84 -16.65 -2.86
N GLY A 198 -2.55 -16.03 -1.90
CA GLY A 198 -2.00 -15.03 -0.99
C GLY A 198 -1.84 -13.62 -1.60
N LEU A 199 -2.46 -13.37 -2.75
CA LEU A 199 -2.45 -12.07 -3.42
C LEU A 199 -3.73 -11.28 -3.08
N LEU A 200 -3.60 -10.00 -2.78
CA LEU A 200 -4.74 -9.09 -2.68
C LEU A 200 -5.19 -8.70 -4.10
N PRO A 201 -6.42 -9.06 -4.53
CA PRO A 201 -6.93 -8.63 -5.83
C PRO A 201 -7.36 -7.16 -5.79
N VAL A 202 -6.97 -6.40 -6.81
CA VAL A 202 -7.38 -5.00 -7.02
C VAL A 202 -7.78 -4.79 -8.46
N PHE A 203 -8.75 -3.91 -8.71
CA PHE A 203 -9.06 -3.53 -10.09
C PHE A 203 -8.06 -2.52 -10.61
N THR A 204 -7.69 -2.61 -11.88
CA THR A 204 -6.79 -1.65 -12.53
C THR A 204 -7.47 -0.97 -13.71
N GLY A 205 -7.36 0.34 -13.79
CA GLY A 205 -7.92 1.13 -14.90
C GLY A 205 -7.62 2.62 -14.76
N GLU A 206 -8.24 3.42 -15.63
CA GLU A 206 -8.19 4.88 -15.52
C GLU A 206 -9.06 5.38 -14.37
N ALA A 207 -8.60 6.36 -13.61
CA ALA A 207 -9.34 6.89 -12.45
C ALA A 207 -10.72 7.39 -12.85
N ALA A 208 -10.82 8.11 -13.98
CA ALA A 208 -12.07 8.60 -14.51
C ALA A 208 -13.07 7.47 -14.85
N GLU A 209 -12.61 6.29 -15.27
CA GLU A 209 -13.47 5.15 -15.60
C GLU A 209 -13.92 4.42 -14.34
N LEU A 210 -12.99 4.16 -13.42
CA LEU A 210 -13.28 3.54 -12.11
C LEU A 210 -14.26 4.39 -11.30
N ALA A 211 -14.16 5.71 -11.40
CA ALA A 211 -15.04 6.65 -10.71
C ALA A 211 -16.48 6.67 -11.25
N LEU A 212 -16.77 6.05 -12.40
CA LEU A 212 -18.13 6.05 -12.99
C LEU A 212 -18.99 4.85 -12.57
N ASP A 213 -18.38 3.77 -12.08
CA ASP A 213 -19.10 2.55 -11.72
C ASP A 213 -19.06 2.30 -10.20
N PRO A 214 -20.23 2.30 -9.53
CA PRO A 214 -20.33 2.12 -8.08
C PRO A 214 -19.79 0.80 -7.54
N VAL A 215 -19.66 -0.23 -8.37
CA VAL A 215 -19.03 -1.49 -7.99
C VAL A 215 -17.62 -1.23 -7.47
N TYR A 216 -16.89 -0.31 -8.12
CA TYR A 216 -15.50 -0.02 -7.80
C TYR A 216 -15.32 0.88 -6.57
N TYR A 217 -16.37 1.55 -6.07
CA TYR A 217 -16.32 2.29 -4.81
C TYR A 217 -16.20 1.38 -3.58
N SER A 218 -16.62 0.11 -3.74
CA SER A 218 -16.61 -0.89 -2.66
C SER A 218 -15.38 -1.82 -2.70
N SER A 219 -14.54 -1.68 -3.72
CA SER A 219 -13.33 -2.46 -3.92
C SER A 219 -12.08 -1.60 -3.85
N VAL A 220 -10.95 -2.23 -3.61
CA VAL A 220 -9.65 -1.58 -3.75
C VAL A 220 -9.29 -1.53 -5.23
N SER A 221 -8.96 -0.34 -5.73
CA SER A 221 -8.59 -0.15 -7.13
C SER A 221 -7.26 0.59 -7.24
N VAL A 222 -6.46 0.21 -8.23
CA VAL A 222 -5.28 0.95 -8.68
C VAL A 222 -5.67 1.76 -9.90
N ALA A 223 -5.62 3.08 -9.77
CA ALA A 223 -6.09 4.01 -10.79
C ALA A 223 -4.92 4.78 -11.40
N HIS A 224 -4.84 4.84 -12.74
CA HIS A 224 -3.95 5.81 -13.38
C HIS A 224 -4.59 7.19 -13.29
N ALA A 225 -3.81 8.19 -12.86
CA ALA A 225 -4.26 9.57 -12.74
C ALA A 225 -3.35 10.49 -13.55
N GLU A 226 -3.97 11.38 -14.33
CA GLU A 226 -3.27 12.29 -15.24
C GLU A 226 -2.67 13.50 -14.50
N SER A 227 -3.18 13.82 -13.31
CA SER A 227 -2.73 15.00 -12.56
C SER A 227 -2.96 14.92 -11.04
N ALA A 228 -2.20 15.72 -10.29
CA ALA A 228 -2.42 15.90 -8.86
C ALA A 228 -3.81 16.51 -8.54
N GLN A 229 -4.37 17.32 -9.44
CA GLN A 229 -5.71 17.88 -9.27
C GLN A 229 -6.78 16.79 -9.32
N GLU A 230 -6.69 15.88 -10.29
CA GLU A 230 -7.60 14.74 -10.39
C GLU A 230 -7.54 13.86 -9.14
N ILE A 231 -6.33 13.62 -8.61
CA ILE A 231 -6.16 12.88 -7.36
C ILE A 231 -6.80 13.64 -6.20
N ALA A 232 -6.60 14.95 -6.08
CA ALA A 232 -7.20 15.76 -5.02
C ALA A 232 -8.73 15.77 -5.10
N ASP A 233 -9.31 15.91 -6.29
CA ASP A 233 -10.75 15.87 -6.52
C ASP A 233 -11.33 14.49 -6.15
N ASN A 234 -10.65 13.41 -6.52
CA ASN A 234 -11.04 12.05 -6.16
C ASN A 234 -10.94 11.80 -4.64
N VAL A 235 -9.86 12.24 -3.99
CA VAL A 235 -9.68 12.11 -2.54
C VAL A 235 -10.75 12.89 -1.79
N ASN A 236 -11.00 14.14 -2.15
CA ASN A 236 -12.08 14.95 -1.58
C ASN A 236 -13.47 14.34 -1.85
N GLY A 237 -13.63 13.64 -2.98
CA GLY A 237 -14.82 12.87 -3.31
C GLY A 237 -14.98 11.58 -2.50
N GLY A 238 -14.02 11.23 -1.65
CA GLY A 238 -14.02 10.01 -0.83
C GLY A 238 -13.63 8.74 -1.60
N MET A 239 -13.04 8.89 -2.80
CA MET A 239 -12.57 7.76 -3.60
C MET A 239 -11.40 7.05 -2.91
N ARG A 240 -11.37 5.72 -3.03
CA ARG A 240 -10.41 4.86 -2.33
C ARG A 240 -9.48 4.17 -3.29
N PHE A 241 -8.75 4.97 -4.07
CA PHE A 241 -7.81 4.47 -5.06
C PHE A 241 -6.37 4.49 -4.53
N ILE A 242 -5.58 3.56 -5.03
CA ILE A 242 -4.13 3.64 -5.04
C ILE A 242 -3.75 4.18 -6.42
N TYR A 243 -2.98 5.25 -6.50
CA TYR A 243 -2.72 5.93 -7.76
C TYR A 243 -1.41 5.49 -8.42
N ARG A 244 -1.43 5.40 -9.75
CA ARG A 244 -0.23 5.40 -10.61
C ARG A 244 -0.13 6.76 -11.30
N THR A 245 1.09 7.27 -11.42
CA THR A 245 1.41 8.53 -12.10
C THR A 245 2.78 8.39 -12.77
N ASP A 246 3.00 9.14 -13.85
CA ASP A 246 4.27 9.15 -14.58
C ASP A 246 5.41 9.79 -13.77
N ASN A 247 5.09 10.64 -12.79
CA ASN A 247 6.11 11.31 -11.97
C ASN A 247 5.63 11.49 -10.54
N ILE A 248 5.95 10.51 -9.69
CA ILE A 248 5.51 10.49 -8.30
C ILE A 248 6.08 11.67 -7.50
N SER A 249 7.36 12.00 -7.65
CA SER A 249 8.00 13.09 -6.90
C SER A 249 7.32 14.44 -7.17
N ARG A 250 7.04 14.73 -8.45
CA ARG A 250 6.31 15.94 -8.85
C ARG A 250 4.87 15.90 -8.35
N THR A 251 4.21 14.75 -8.45
CA THR A 251 2.79 14.62 -8.07
C THR A 251 2.60 14.76 -6.56
N CYS A 252 3.43 14.12 -5.73
CA CYS A 252 3.42 14.28 -4.28
C CYS A 252 3.66 15.73 -3.85
N LYS A 253 4.62 16.41 -4.49
CA LYS A 253 4.85 17.84 -4.24
C LYS A 253 3.59 18.65 -4.57
N ASN A 254 3.03 18.47 -5.76
CA ASN A 254 1.84 19.20 -6.17
C ASN A 254 0.62 18.91 -5.25
N LEU A 255 0.47 17.68 -4.74
CA LEU A 255 -0.58 17.38 -3.76
C LEU A 255 -0.36 18.12 -2.43
N THR A 256 0.89 18.30 -2.02
CA THR A 256 1.23 19.08 -0.82
C THR A 256 0.93 20.56 -1.04
N ASP A 257 1.25 21.09 -2.22
CA ASP A 257 0.89 22.46 -2.60
C ASP A 257 -0.65 22.65 -2.58
N LEU A 258 -1.43 21.70 -3.13
CA LEU A 258 -2.90 21.72 -3.10
C LEU A 258 -3.47 21.63 -1.68
N LEU A 259 -2.80 20.90 -0.77
CA LEU A 259 -3.16 20.83 0.64
C LEU A 259 -2.94 22.18 1.34
N GLU A 260 -1.82 22.86 1.06
CA GLU A 260 -1.52 24.20 1.59
C GLU A 260 -2.49 25.27 1.07
N GLU A 261 -2.92 25.14 -0.19
CA GLU A 261 -3.91 26.02 -0.83
C GLU A 261 -5.34 25.74 -0.36
N GLY A 262 -5.58 24.62 0.34
CA GLY A 262 -6.89 24.20 0.83
C GLY A 262 -7.78 23.57 -0.25
N GLU A 263 -7.20 23.23 -1.40
CA GLU A 263 -7.89 22.50 -2.47
C GLU A 263 -7.94 21.00 -2.19
N LEU A 264 -6.97 20.45 -1.47
CA LEU A 264 -7.02 19.10 -0.90
C LEU A 264 -7.36 19.18 0.59
N SER A 265 -8.38 18.46 1.05
CA SER A 265 -8.71 18.37 2.47
C SER A 265 -7.69 17.50 3.22
N SER A 266 -7.11 18.04 4.30
CA SER A 266 -6.25 17.27 5.22
C SER A 266 -6.98 16.07 5.83
N GLU A 267 -8.27 16.24 6.15
CA GLU A 267 -9.09 15.16 6.71
C GLU A 267 -9.30 14.03 5.70
N GLU A 268 -9.57 14.37 4.45
CA GLU A 268 -9.76 13.36 3.39
C GLU A 268 -8.44 12.71 2.99
N LEU A 269 -7.32 13.43 3.03
CA LEU A 269 -5.98 12.84 2.86
C LEU A 269 -5.68 11.82 3.95
N ASP A 270 -5.97 12.13 5.22
CA ASP A 270 -5.81 11.20 6.34
C ASP A 270 -6.67 9.95 6.15
N ILE A 271 -7.92 10.12 5.71
CA ILE A 271 -8.84 9.01 5.43
C ILE A 271 -8.31 8.15 4.28
N ALA A 272 -7.87 8.77 3.19
CA ALA A 272 -7.36 8.06 2.01
C ALA A 272 -6.10 7.25 2.35
N ALA A 273 -5.12 7.87 3.01
CA ALA A 273 -3.92 7.18 3.49
C ALA A 273 -4.27 6.08 4.51
N GLY A 274 -5.22 6.33 5.41
CA GLY A 274 -5.68 5.37 6.41
C GLY A 274 -6.28 4.11 5.81
N ASN A 275 -7.08 4.24 4.74
CA ASN A 275 -7.62 3.10 4.02
C ASN A 275 -6.51 2.20 3.46
N ILE A 276 -5.46 2.80 2.90
CA ILE A 276 -4.32 2.08 2.32
C ILE A 276 -3.49 1.39 3.42
N ILE A 277 -3.22 2.08 4.53
CA ILE A 277 -2.51 1.52 5.68
C ILE A 277 -3.29 0.35 6.28
N ALA A 278 -4.62 0.47 6.42
CA ALA A 278 -5.48 -0.61 6.90
C ALA A 278 -5.44 -1.83 5.97
N LEU A 279 -5.39 -1.62 4.65
CA LEU A 279 -5.22 -2.71 3.68
C LEU A 279 -3.88 -3.44 3.83
N LYS A 280 -2.80 -2.70 4.12
CA LYS A 280 -1.49 -3.29 4.40
C LYS A 280 -1.49 -4.13 5.68
N GLU A 281 -2.24 -3.72 6.72
CA GLU A 281 -2.38 -4.56 7.93
C GLU A 281 -3.06 -5.90 7.62
N VAL A 282 -4.09 -5.89 6.78
CA VAL A 282 -4.76 -7.12 6.33
C VAL A 282 -3.79 -8.03 5.58
N LEU A 283 -2.93 -7.46 4.72
CA LEU A 283 -1.89 -8.22 4.03
C LEU A 283 -0.88 -8.85 5.00
N GLU A 284 -0.43 -8.12 6.01
CA GLU A 284 0.50 -8.67 7.01
C GLU A 284 -0.06 -9.87 7.75
N ASP A 285 -1.38 -9.90 7.98
CA ASP A 285 -2.06 -11.04 8.61
C ASP A 285 -2.33 -12.19 7.63
N MET A 286 -2.33 -11.96 6.32
CA MET A 286 -2.43 -13.02 5.31
C MET A 286 -1.13 -13.79 5.12
N VAL A 287 0.02 -13.17 5.40
CA VAL A 287 1.36 -13.75 5.17
C VAL A 287 1.89 -14.51 6.41
N LYS A 288 1.25 -14.37 7.58
CA LYS A 288 1.58 -15.08 8.83
C LYS A 288 0.90 -16.45 8.93
#